data_AF-A0A7C8MD69-F1
#
_entry.id   AF-A0A7C8MD69-F1
#
_cell.length_a   1.000
_cell.length_b   1.000
_cell.length_c   1.000
_cell.angle_alpha   90.00
_cell.angle_beta   90.00
_cell.angle_gamma   90.00
#
_symmetry.space_group_name_H-M   'P 1'
#
loop_
_entity.id
_entity.type
_entity.pdbx_description
1 polymer ?
#
loop_
_entity_poly.entity_id
_entity_poly.type
_entity_poly.pdbx_seq_one_letter_code
_entity_poly.pdbx_strand_id
1 'polypeptide(L)'
;MLSIPSPVMHELIDGNMAYAVEQSHAGDEDEGLLKKLYAEESPWMAQASLDAPVVYAAMLVNDQGHSPTPIQWKQTTTWLRRYCRYPHEPYLDRLVAIDNAFQGKAERNDLRAGRHKFLWKHGETGQESERMPGRAKEVLLFCDVFDKALALHPPDVPLVKAPYYFGYAFNYIKEHRNHLANHASSFLLQLVRHILQVLFPGRYSLRVFPICFTTSGRESKYAELVLSCVGDGLAYTGGGYGVHAPGLHNSSSEPAGWLAVDATRFWREKVAFRKEFGIYGKQRDHEMKLLKKGRISGRCGRNRSEN
;
A
#
# COMPACT_ATOMS: atom_id res chain seq x y z
N MET A 1 -17.16 6.29 1.44
CA MET A 1 -16.48 5.92 0.17
C MET A 1 -16.85 6.82 -1.02
N LEU A 2 -17.74 7.82 -0.86
CA LEU A 2 -18.18 8.76 -1.92
C LEU A 2 -17.08 9.67 -2.53
N SER A 3 -15.82 9.51 -2.12
CA SER A 3 -14.66 10.28 -2.57
C SER A 3 -13.59 9.46 -3.29
N ILE A 4 -13.90 8.20 -3.64
CA ILE A 4 -13.01 7.32 -4.39
C ILE A 4 -13.59 7.17 -5.79
N PRO A 5 -12.89 7.55 -6.87
CA PRO A 5 -13.36 7.32 -8.23
C PRO A 5 -13.66 5.83 -8.47
N SER A 6 -14.78 5.49 -9.11
CA SER A 6 -15.19 4.09 -9.26
C SER A 6 -14.13 3.17 -9.89
N PRO A 7 -13.37 3.57 -10.93
CA PRO A 7 -12.28 2.74 -11.45
C PRO A 7 -11.15 2.49 -10.44
N VAL A 8 -10.86 3.47 -9.58
CA VAL A 8 -9.89 3.28 -8.48
C VAL A 8 -10.41 2.21 -7.52
N MET A 9 -11.69 2.28 -7.13
CA MET A 9 -12.27 1.29 -6.24
C MET A 9 -12.25 -0.12 -6.84
N HIS A 10 -12.58 -0.26 -8.12
CA HIS A 10 -12.55 -1.54 -8.83
C HIS A 10 -11.17 -2.20 -8.75
N GLU A 11 -10.12 -1.44 -9.10
CA GLU A 11 -8.75 -1.93 -9.09
C GLU A 11 -8.20 -2.21 -7.69
N LEU A 12 -8.72 -1.55 -6.64
CA LEU A 12 -8.35 -1.89 -5.26
C LEU A 12 -8.97 -3.21 -4.79
N ILE A 13 -10.17 -3.54 -5.25
CA ILE A 13 -10.89 -4.76 -4.83
C ILE A 13 -10.31 -5.97 -5.56
N ASP A 14 -10.26 -5.92 -6.89
CA ASP A 14 -10.02 -7.13 -7.70
C ASP A 14 -8.79 -7.02 -8.62
N GLY A 15 -8.17 -5.84 -8.72
CA GLY A 15 -7.18 -5.55 -9.75
C GLY A 15 -5.83 -5.06 -9.24
N ASN A 16 -5.14 -4.33 -10.10
CA ASN A 16 -3.81 -3.79 -9.84
C ASN A 16 -3.74 -2.37 -10.40
N MET A 17 -3.82 -1.39 -9.48
CA MET A 17 -3.80 0.03 -9.81
C MET A 17 -2.64 0.43 -10.71
N ALA A 18 -1.43 -0.09 -10.47
CA ALA A 18 -0.29 0.28 -11.28
C ALA A 18 -0.42 -0.26 -12.71
N TYR A 19 -0.77 -1.53 -12.85
CA TYR A 19 -1.02 -2.13 -14.16
C TYR A 19 -2.12 -1.39 -14.91
N ALA A 20 -3.26 -1.13 -14.25
CA ALA A 20 -4.39 -0.44 -14.85
C ALA A 20 -3.98 0.96 -15.33
N VAL A 21 -3.25 1.74 -14.53
CA VAL A 21 -2.76 3.08 -14.93
C VAL A 21 -1.82 3.02 -16.14
N GLU A 22 -0.92 2.04 -16.21
CA GLU A 22 0.02 1.90 -17.33
C GLU A 22 -0.67 1.43 -18.62
N GLN A 23 -1.61 0.48 -18.52
CA GLN A 23 -2.30 -0.11 -19.68
C GLN A 23 -3.49 0.70 -20.18
N SER A 24 -3.99 1.66 -19.38
CA SER A 24 -5.07 2.57 -19.76
C SER A 24 -4.77 3.24 -21.11
N HIS A 25 -5.44 2.77 -22.18
CA HIS A 25 -5.32 3.36 -23.51
C HIS A 25 -6.21 4.60 -23.63
N ALA A 26 -5.76 5.60 -24.38
CA ALA A 26 -6.44 6.90 -24.49
C ALA A 26 -7.79 6.84 -25.26
N GLY A 27 -8.21 5.67 -25.73
CA GLY A 27 -9.36 5.49 -26.62
C GLY A 27 -10.63 4.95 -25.97
N ASP A 28 -10.57 4.36 -24.76
CA ASP A 28 -11.76 3.91 -24.04
C ASP A 28 -12.17 4.98 -23.01
N GLU A 29 -13.44 5.37 -23.00
CA GLU A 29 -13.92 6.51 -22.19
C GLU A 29 -13.71 6.28 -20.69
N ASP A 30 -13.81 5.02 -20.26
CA ASP A 30 -13.62 4.61 -18.85
C ASP A 30 -12.18 4.15 -18.55
N GLU A 31 -11.50 3.41 -19.44
CA GLU A 31 -10.11 2.96 -19.18
C GLU A 31 -9.13 4.14 -19.17
N GLY A 32 -9.33 5.15 -20.01
CA GLY A 32 -8.48 6.35 -19.99
C GLY A 32 -8.58 7.18 -18.71
N LEU A 33 -9.58 6.94 -17.84
CA LEU A 33 -9.82 7.76 -16.66
C LEU A 33 -8.70 7.65 -15.63
N LEU A 34 -8.19 6.43 -15.36
CA LEU A 34 -7.12 6.25 -14.37
C LEU A 34 -5.84 6.97 -14.79
N LYS A 35 -5.45 6.83 -16.06
CA LYS A 35 -4.31 7.56 -16.62
C LYS A 35 -4.48 9.07 -16.57
N LYS A 36 -5.67 9.58 -16.88
CA LYS A 36 -5.97 11.02 -16.74
C LYS A 36 -5.95 11.48 -15.28
N LEU A 37 -6.45 10.66 -14.37
CA LEU A 37 -6.51 10.95 -12.93
C LEU A 37 -5.11 11.01 -12.32
N TYR A 38 -4.20 10.13 -12.71
CA TYR A 38 -2.84 10.07 -12.18
C TYR A 38 -1.79 10.74 -13.07
N ALA A 39 -2.20 11.45 -14.12
CA ALA A 39 -1.31 12.35 -14.86
C ALA A 39 -0.77 13.45 -13.92
N GLU A 40 0.49 13.84 -14.11
CA GLU A 40 1.19 14.80 -13.23
C GLU A 40 0.44 16.13 -13.10
N GLU A 41 -0.09 16.63 -14.21
CA GLU A 41 -0.85 17.89 -14.30
C GLU A 41 -2.34 17.75 -13.98
N SER A 42 -2.79 16.55 -13.57
CA SER A 42 -4.20 16.36 -13.23
C SER A 42 -4.52 17.16 -11.96
N PRO A 43 -5.74 17.70 -11.80
CA PRO A 43 -6.03 18.43 -10.56
C PRO A 43 -6.18 17.48 -9.35
N TRP A 44 -6.26 16.16 -9.58
CA TRP A 44 -6.14 15.14 -8.53
C TRP A 44 -4.72 15.06 -7.97
N MET A 45 -3.71 15.02 -8.86
CA MET A 45 -2.30 15.01 -8.46
C MET A 45 -1.87 16.39 -7.95
N ALA A 46 -2.39 17.48 -8.52
CA ALA A 46 -2.19 18.83 -7.98
C ALA A 46 -2.68 18.91 -6.53
N GLN A 47 -3.86 18.36 -6.21
CA GLN A 47 -4.33 18.32 -4.82
C GLN A 47 -3.42 17.46 -3.93
N ALA A 48 -2.90 16.33 -4.43
CA ALA A 48 -1.96 15.49 -3.70
C ALA A 48 -0.65 16.23 -3.37
N SER A 49 -0.26 17.23 -4.19
CA SER A 49 0.94 18.03 -3.94
C SER A 49 0.81 19.00 -2.76
N LEU A 50 -0.41 19.27 -2.30
CA LEU A 50 -0.70 20.18 -1.19
C LEU A 50 -0.77 19.46 0.15
N ASP A 51 -0.97 20.23 1.22
CA ASP A 51 -1.43 19.71 2.50
C ASP A 51 -2.89 19.26 2.38
N ALA A 52 -3.05 18.02 1.90
CA ALA A 52 -4.31 17.38 1.61
C ALA A 52 -4.34 16.00 2.27
N PRO A 53 -5.06 15.86 3.40
CA PRO A 53 -5.26 14.60 4.10
C PRO A 53 -5.76 13.54 3.14
N VAL A 54 -5.02 12.45 3.01
CA VAL A 54 -5.23 11.45 1.97
C VAL A 54 -4.99 10.06 2.51
N VAL A 55 -5.81 9.11 2.06
CA VAL A 55 -5.46 7.69 2.12
C VAL A 55 -4.83 7.30 0.80
N TYR A 56 -3.68 6.64 0.85
CA TYR A 56 -2.94 6.16 -0.31
C TYR A 56 -2.79 4.64 -0.27
N ALA A 57 -2.52 4.06 -1.44
CA ALA A 57 -2.14 2.67 -1.59
C ALA A 57 -0.72 2.59 -2.14
N ALA A 58 0.10 1.71 -1.57
CA ALA A 58 1.46 1.44 -2.02
C ALA A 58 1.62 -0.04 -2.39
N MET A 59 2.39 -0.32 -3.44
CA MET A 59 2.61 -1.68 -3.96
C MET A 59 3.99 -1.80 -4.61
N LEU A 60 4.43 -3.05 -4.78
CA LEU A 60 5.70 -3.40 -5.42
C LEU A 60 5.42 -4.04 -6.78
N VAL A 61 5.78 -3.34 -7.84
CA VAL A 61 5.48 -3.71 -9.24
C VAL A 61 6.62 -3.34 -10.16
N ASN A 62 6.68 -3.94 -11.35
CA ASN A 62 7.66 -3.58 -12.37
C ASN A 62 7.26 -2.29 -13.12
N ASP A 63 8.06 -1.93 -14.12
CA ASP A 63 7.86 -0.76 -14.98
C ASP A 63 6.57 -0.83 -15.83
N GLN A 64 6.05 -2.04 -16.11
CA GLN A 64 4.74 -2.22 -16.75
C GLN A 64 3.58 -2.36 -15.74
N GLY A 65 3.84 -2.18 -14.44
CA GLY A 65 2.83 -2.26 -13.39
C GLY A 65 2.47 -3.69 -12.92
N HIS A 66 3.16 -4.72 -13.39
CA HIS A 66 2.94 -6.09 -12.96
C HIS A 66 3.56 -6.40 -11.59
N SER A 67 2.82 -7.14 -10.76
CA SER A 67 3.32 -7.77 -9.53
C SER A 67 4.34 -8.88 -9.85
N PRO A 68 5.24 -9.25 -8.92
CA PRO A 68 5.99 -10.49 -9.07
C PRO A 68 5.10 -11.71 -9.29
N THR A 69 5.62 -12.70 -10.00
CA THR A 69 4.96 -13.99 -10.21
C THR A 69 4.96 -14.82 -8.92
N PRO A 70 4.06 -15.81 -8.74
CA PRO A 70 4.09 -16.69 -7.58
C PRO A 70 5.42 -17.42 -7.34
N ILE A 71 6.16 -17.81 -8.40
CA ILE A 71 7.52 -18.37 -8.21
C ILE A 71 8.46 -17.35 -7.58
N GLN A 72 8.45 -16.11 -8.07
CA GLN A 72 9.29 -15.04 -7.52
C GLN A 72 8.88 -14.72 -6.09
N TRP A 73 7.57 -14.68 -5.80
CA TRP A 73 7.06 -14.51 -4.45
C TRP A 73 7.48 -15.65 -3.51
N LYS A 74 7.47 -16.91 -3.96
CA LYS A 74 7.99 -18.05 -3.17
C LYS A 74 9.48 -17.91 -2.85
N GLN A 75 10.27 -17.36 -3.78
CA GLN A 75 11.68 -17.03 -3.51
C GLN A 75 11.77 -15.93 -2.45
N THR A 76 10.95 -14.89 -2.56
CA THR A 76 10.87 -13.78 -1.60
C THR A 76 10.45 -14.26 -0.20
N THR A 77 9.40 -15.06 -0.06
CA THR A 77 8.94 -15.61 1.23
C THR A 77 9.98 -16.55 1.85
N THR A 78 10.70 -17.32 1.03
CA THR A 78 11.85 -18.10 1.50
C THR A 78 12.92 -17.20 2.14
N TRP A 79 13.22 -16.05 1.53
CA TRP A 79 14.19 -15.10 2.08
C TRP A 79 13.67 -14.33 3.29
N LEU A 80 12.39 -13.98 3.33
CA LEU A 80 11.75 -13.41 4.54
C LEU A 80 11.89 -14.36 5.73
N ARG A 81 11.62 -15.65 5.53
CA ARG A 81 11.77 -16.67 6.58
C ARG A 81 13.22 -16.83 7.04
N ARG A 82 14.17 -16.81 6.10
CA ARG A 82 15.62 -16.83 6.43
C ARG A 82 16.04 -15.58 7.20
N TYR A 83 15.52 -14.42 6.81
CA TYR A 83 15.78 -13.14 7.46
C TYR A 83 15.30 -13.10 8.91
N CYS A 84 14.18 -13.76 9.23
CA CYS A 84 13.67 -13.84 10.60
C CYS A 84 14.36 -14.89 11.48
N ARG A 85 15.08 -15.85 10.89
CA ARG A 85 15.82 -16.87 11.62
C ARG A 85 17.19 -16.33 12.03
N TYR A 86 17.71 -16.82 13.15
CA TYR A 86 19.07 -16.48 13.62
C TYR A 86 20.10 -16.68 12.49
N PRO A 87 21.17 -15.87 12.45
CA PRO A 87 22.16 -15.88 11.39
C PRO A 87 22.69 -17.30 11.11
N HIS A 88 22.30 -17.83 9.96
CA HIS A 88 22.94 -18.98 9.36
C HIS A 88 24.09 -18.48 8.49
N GLU A 89 25.33 -18.82 8.84
CA GLU A 89 26.56 -18.42 8.13
C GLU A 89 26.48 -18.53 6.59
N PRO A 90 25.89 -19.59 5.99
CA PRO A 90 25.80 -19.68 4.53
C PRO A 90 25.03 -18.55 3.84
N TYR A 91 24.19 -17.81 4.56
CA TYR A 91 23.33 -16.76 4.00
C TYR A 91 23.74 -15.35 4.42
N LEU A 92 24.80 -15.21 5.23
CA LEU A 92 25.18 -13.96 5.88
C LEU A 92 25.39 -12.82 4.87
N ASP A 93 26.10 -13.08 3.77
CA ASP A 93 26.36 -12.08 2.73
C ASP A 93 25.09 -11.56 2.06
N ARG A 94 24.11 -12.44 1.84
CA ARG A 94 22.85 -12.00 1.24
C ARG A 94 21.98 -11.25 2.25
N LEU A 95 22.01 -11.61 3.54
CA LEU A 95 21.32 -10.87 4.59
C LEU A 95 21.88 -9.45 4.74
N VAL A 96 23.20 -9.31 4.67
CA VAL A 96 23.88 -7.99 4.62
C VAL A 96 23.44 -7.21 3.39
N ALA A 97 23.40 -7.83 2.21
CA ALA A 97 22.94 -7.18 0.98
C ALA A 97 21.48 -6.71 1.10
N ILE A 98 20.61 -7.50 1.75
CA ILE A 98 19.20 -7.12 2.00
C ILE A 98 19.15 -5.87 2.88
N ASP A 99 19.84 -5.81 4.02
CA ASP A 99 19.82 -4.63 4.90
C ASP A 99 20.39 -3.37 4.23
N ASN A 100 21.29 -3.56 3.26
CA ASN A 100 21.99 -2.49 2.55
C ASN A 100 21.38 -2.08 1.20
N ALA A 101 20.33 -2.75 0.74
CA ALA A 101 19.77 -2.56 -0.61
C ALA A 101 19.39 -1.10 -0.97
N PHE A 102 19.05 -0.27 0.03
CA PHE A 102 18.75 1.14 -0.15
C PHE A 102 19.47 1.98 0.93
N GLN A 103 20.78 2.19 0.74
CA GLN A 103 21.64 3.04 1.58
C GLN A 103 21.77 2.58 3.05
N GLY A 104 21.75 1.27 3.28
CA GLY A 104 22.08 0.71 4.60
C GLY A 104 23.58 0.70 4.87
N LYS A 105 23.93 0.52 6.15
CA LYS A 105 25.31 0.38 6.64
C LYS A 105 25.48 -0.85 7.53
N ALA A 106 24.63 -1.85 7.36
CA ALA A 106 24.70 -3.08 8.15
C ALA A 106 25.96 -3.87 7.79
N GLU A 107 26.65 -4.37 8.80
CA GLU A 107 27.86 -5.17 8.64
C GLU A 107 27.60 -6.63 9.02
N ARG A 108 28.47 -7.55 8.56
CA ARG A 108 28.39 -8.98 8.93
C ARG A 108 28.29 -9.21 10.44
N ASN A 109 28.99 -8.39 11.22
CA ASN A 109 28.99 -8.49 12.68
C ASN A 109 27.65 -8.08 13.31
N ASP A 110 26.91 -7.16 12.69
CA ASP A 110 25.55 -6.82 13.10
C ASP A 110 24.62 -8.01 12.93
N LEU A 111 24.64 -8.60 11.74
CA LEU A 111 23.79 -9.74 11.40
C LEU A 111 24.14 -10.98 12.25
N ARG A 112 25.42 -11.23 12.54
CA ARG A 112 25.86 -12.29 13.47
C ARG A 112 25.35 -12.10 14.89
N ALA A 113 25.27 -10.85 15.35
CA ALA A 113 24.65 -10.51 16.62
C ALA A 113 23.10 -10.49 16.55
N GLY A 114 22.52 -10.86 15.41
CA GLY A 114 21.08 -10.88 15.18
C GLY A 114 20.47 -9.48 14.99
N ARG A 115 21.26 -8.43 14.80
CA ARG A 115 20.83 -7.03 14.61
C ARG A 115 20.42 -6.76 13.15
N HIS A 116 19.26 -7.30 12.79
CA HIS A 116 18.63 -7.09 11.49
C HIS A 116 17.92 -5.73 11.43
N LYS A 117 18.18 -4.93 10.38
CA LYS A 117 17.60 -3.58 10.17
C LYS A 117 16.10 -3.50 10.43
N PHE A 118 15.34 -4.48 9.92
CA PHE A 118 13.87 -4.45 10.00
C PHE A 118 13.31 -5.12 11.25
N LEU A 119 14.10 -5.89 11.99
CA LEU A 119 13.66 -6.54 13.24
C LEU A 119 14.07 -5.75 14.49
N TRP A 120 14.87 -4.70 14.31
CA TRP A 120 15.37 -3.86 15.39
C TRP A 120 14.91 -2.42 15.21
N LYS A 121 14.78 -1.73 16.32
CA LYS A 121 14.71 -0.28 16.39
C LYS A 121 16.12 0.20 16.67
N HIS A 122 16.69 0.92 15.72
CA HIS A 122 17.95 1.61 15.95
C HIS A 122 17.64 2.86 16.78
N GLY A 123 18.33 3.00 17.90
CA GLY A 123 18.25 4.20 18.72
C GLY A 123 18.73 5.43 17.93
N GLU A 124 18.17 6.58 18.26
CA GLU A 124 18.81 7.85 17.88
C GLU A 124 20.12 7.99 18.67
N THR A 125 21.10 8.73 18.12
CA THR A 125 22.48 8.87 18.63
C THR A 125 22.63 8.63 20.14
N GLY A 126 23.24 7.50 20.51
CA GLY A 126 23.54 7.13 21.90
C GLY A 126 22.53 6.20 22.60
N GLN A 127 21.37 5.91 21.99
CA GLN A 127 20.42 4.91 22.52
C GLN A 127 20.77 3.49 22.04
N GLU A 128 20.63 2.52 22.94
CA GLU A 128 20.81 1.11 22.61
C GLU A 128 19.79 0.65 21.56
N SER A 129 20.25 -0.14 20.60
CA SER A 129 19.35 -0.79 19.64
C SER A 129 18.51 -1.83 20.37
N GLU A 130 17.20 -1.81 20.17
CA GLU A 130 16.28 -2.77 20.79
C GLU A 130 15.65 -3.67 19.70
N ARG A 131 15.59 -4.98 19.96
CA ARG A 131 14.84 -5.89 19.10
C ARG A 131 13.35 -5.63 19.26
N MET A 132 12.66 -5.33 18.16
CA MET A 132 11.22 -5.09 18.19
C MET A 132 10.48 -6.42 18.42
N PRO A 133 9.80 -6.61 19.56
CA PRO A 133 9.05 -7.82 19.80
C PRO A 133 7.91 -7.90 18.78
N GLY A 134 7.66 -9.10 18.25
CA GLY A 134 6.54 -9.35 17.33
C GLY A 134 6.85 -9.19 15.83
N ARG A 135 7.79 -8.33 15.40
CA ARG A 135 8.05 -8.13 13.96
C ARG A 135 8.40 -9.42 13.21
N ALA A 136 9.24 -10.27 13.82
CA ALA A 136 9.57 -11.58 13.24
C ALA A 136 8.34 -12.49 13.15
N LYS A 137 7.44 -12.45 14.15
CA LYS A 137 6.19 -13.22 14.15
C LYS A 137 5.24 -12.72 13.06
N GLU A 138 5.13 -11.40 12.86
CA GLU A 138 4.31 -10.80 11.80
C GLU A 138 4.80 -11.17 10.40
N VAL A 139 6.12 -11.15 10.18
CA VAL A 139 6.72 -11.59 8.91
C VAL A 139 6.45 -13.07 8.65
N LEU A 140 6.62 -13.93 9.67
CA LEU A 140 6.37 -15.37 9.53
C LEU A 140 4.88 -15.65 9.28
N LEU A 141 3.98 -14.96 9.98
CA LEU A 141 2.54 -15.04 9.76
C LEU A 141 2.20 -14.64 8.32
N PHE A 142 2.71 -13.50 7.83
CA PHE A 142 2.53 -13.05 6.45
C PHE A 142 2.98 -14.14 5.47
N CYS A 143 4.17 -14.71 5.66
CA CYS A 143 4.65 -15.77 4.78
C CYS A 143 3.72 -16.99 4.78
N ASP A 144 3.20 -17.42 5.95
CA ASP A 144 2.34 -18.59 6.06
C ASP A 144 1.00 -18.43 5.35
N VAL A 145 0.37 -17.25 5.47
CA VAL A 145 -0.90 -16.96 4.79
C VAL A 145 -0.69 -16.67 3.31
N PHE A 146 0.39 -15.95 2.97
CA PHE A 146 0.68 -15.58 1.59
C PHE A 146 1.09 -16.80 0.76
N ASP A 147 1.93 -17.69 1.27
CA ASP A 147 2.31 -18.93 0.57
C ASP A 147 1.08 -19.80 0.23
N LYS A 148 0.06 -19.82 1.11
CA LYS A 148 -1.23 -20.49 0.84
C LYS A 148 -2.01 -19.81 -0.26
N ALA A 149 -2.09 -18.47 -0.26
CA ALA A 149 -2.75 -17.71 -1.31
C ALA A 149 -2.06 -17.93 -2.67
N LEU A 150 -0.72 -17.86 -2.70
CA LEU A 150 0.08 -18.07 -3.91
C LEU A 150 -0.12 -19.46 -4.54
N ALA A 151 -0.43 -20.48 -3.76
CA ALA A 151 -0.70 -21.82 -4.27
C ALA A 151 -1.94 -21.91 -5.17
N LEU A 152 -2.82 -20.89 -5.12
CA LEU A 152 -4.03 -20.80 -5.95
C LEU A 152 -3.79 -20.13 -7.30
N HIS A 153 -2.59 -19.60 -7.55
CA HIS A 153 -2.26 -18.85 -8.76
C HIS A 153 -1.28 -19.61 -9.67
N PRO A 154 -1.35 -19.41 -11.00
CA PRO A 154 -0.37 -19.98 -11.93
C PRO A 154 1.05 -19.49 -11.63
N PRO A 155 2.05 -20.38 -11.63
CA PRO A 155 3.38 -20.09 -11.08
C PRO A 155 4.15 -18.96 -11.79
N ASP A 156 3.97 -18.84 -13.10
CA ASP A 156 4.73 -17.95 -13.99
C ASP A 156 3.93 -16.72 -14.44
N VAL A 157 2.70 -16.56 -13.97
CA VAL A 157 1.83 -15.43 -14.32
C VAL A 157 1.86 -14.42 -13.18
N PRO A 158 2.09 -13.12 -13.45
CA PRO A 158 1.97 -12.08 -12.44
C PRO A 158 0.64 -12.15 -11.68
N LEU A 159 0.67 -11.85 -10.38
CA LEU A 159 -0.59 -11.75 -9.62
C LEU A 159 -1.45 -10.63 -10.22
N VAL A 160 -2.72 -10.95 -10.49
CA VAL A 160 -3.73 -9.98 -10.96
C VAL A 160 -3.88 -8.86 -9.93
N LYS A 161 -3.91 -9.23 -8.64
CA LYS A 161 -3.93 -8.30 -7.51
C LYS A 161 -2.57 -8.26 -6.84
N ALA A 162 -1.88 -7.13 -6.93
CA ALA A 162 -0.63 -6.92 -6.20
C ALA A 162 -0.94 -6.75 -4.70
N PRO A 163 -0.07 -7.23 -3.78
CA PRO A 163 -0.29 -6.97 -2.37
C PRO A 163 -0.23 -5.46 -2.08
N TYR A 164 -1.20 -4.96 -1.33
CA TYR A 164 -1.34 -3.54 -1.03
C TYR A 164 -0.85 -3.20 0.37
N TYR A 165 -0.30 -2.01 0.52
CA TYR A 165 -0.23 -1.30 1.79
C TYR A 165 -1.13 -0.06 1.70
N PHE A 166 -2.11 0.05 2.59
CA PHE A 166 -2.89 1.26 2.74
C PHE A 166 -2.33 2.08 3.89
N GLY A 167 -2.18 3.38 3.67
CA GLY A 167 -1.71 4.30 4.70
C GLY A 167 -2.37 5.65 4.59
N TYR A 168 -2.29 6.40 5.67
CA TYR A 168 -2.72 7.80 5.74
C TYR A 168 -1.52 8.75 5.63
N ALA A 169 -1.68 9.85 4.89
CA ALA A 169 -0.74 10.97 4.86
C ALA A 169 -1.49 12.30 5.00
N PHE A 170 -0.94 13.22 5.78
CA PHE A 170 -1.40 14.62 5.76
C PHE A 170 -0.91 15.35 4.51
N ASN A 171 0.30 15.02 4.05
CA ASN A 171 0.91 15.51 2.83
C ASN A 171 1.44 14.30 2.03
N TYR A 172 0.83 14.03 0.88
CA TYR A 172 1.14 12.86 0.07
C TYR A 172 2.58 12.87 -0.43
N ILE A 173 3.07 13.99 -0.95
CA ILE A 173 4.41 14.08 -1.54
C ILE A 173 5.49 13.84 -0.49
N LYS A 174 5.31 14.41 0.71
CA LYS A 174 6.21 14.15 1.84
C LYS A 174 6.22 12.67 2.20
N GLU A 175 5.04 12.04 2.31
CA GLU A 175 4.95 10.63 2.66
C GLU A 175 5.48 9.71 1.56
N HIS A 176 5.25 10.05 0.29
CA HIS A 176 5.83 9.35 -0.86
C HIS A 176 7.36 9.37 -0.80
N ARG A 177 7.96 10.54 -0.55
CA ARG A 177 9.40 10.67 -0.32
C ARG A 177 9.85 9.87 0.90
N ASN A 178 9.05 9.84 1.98
CA ASN A 178 9.39 9.09 3.17
C ASN A 178 9.47 7.57 2.90
N HIS A 179 8.52 7.03 2.14
CA HIS A 179 8.55 5.63 1.72
C HIS A 179 9.75 5.33 0.84
N LEU A 180 10.11 6.23 -0.07
CA LEU A 180 11.30 6.08 -0.91
C LEU A 180 12.59 6.15 -0.10
N ALA A 181 12.63 7.00 0.94
CA ALA A 181 13.74 7.14 1.88
C ALA A 181 13.86 5.99 2.91
N ASN A 182 13.00 4.98 2.82
CA ASN A 182 13.02 3.77 3.67
C ASN A 182 12.74 4.03 5.16
N HIS A 183 11.84 4.98 5.47
CA HIS A 183 11.39 5.15 6.85
C HIS A 183 10.55 3.95 7.33
N ALA A 184 10.60 3.71 8.65
CA ALA A 184 10.13 2.47 9.27
C ALA A 184 8.61 2.34 9.45
N SER A 185 7.80 3.28 8.95
CA SER A 185 6.34 3.29 9.13
C SER A 185 5.64 2.08 8.48
N SER A 186 6.27 1.43 7.51
CA SER A 186 5.79 0.25 6.79
C SER A 186 6.85 -0.86 6.73
N PHE A 187 7.37 -1.29 7.89
CA PHE A 187 8.56 -2.17 7.94
C PHE A 187 8.44 -3.45 7.07
N LEU A 188 7.27 -4.09 7.00
CA LEU A 188 7.07 -5.31 6.21
C LEU A 188 7.17 -5.01 4.70
N LEU A 189 6.48 -3.98 4.22
CA LEU A 189 6.57 -3.51 2.84
C LEU A 189 8.03 -3.18 2.46
N GLN A 190 8.74 -2.45 3.33
CA GLN A 190 10.13 -2.08 3.07
C GLN A 190 11.07 -3.29 3.11
N LEU A 191 10.89 -4.24 4.03
CA LEU A 191 11.65 -5.49 4.05
C LEU A 191 11.45 -6.28 2.75
N VAL A 192 10.20 -6.41 2.29
CA VAL A 192 9.88 -7.09 1.03
C VAL A 192 10.55 -6.36 -0.15
N ARG A 193 10.47 -5.04 -0.20
CA ARG A 193 11.14 -4.21 -1.22
C ARG A 193 12.64 -4.45 -1.25
N HIS A 194 13.29 -4.46 -0.09
CA HIS A 194 14.72 -4.74 0.04
C HIS A 194 15.09 -6.14 -0.48
N ILE A 195 14.30 -7.16 -0.15
CA ILE A 195 14.51 -8.52 -0.65
C ILE A 195 14.31 -8.58 -2.16
N LEU A 196 13.26 -7.97 -2.71
CA LEU A 196 13.04 -7.92 -4.15
C LEU A 196 14.19 -7.22 -4.88
N GLN A 197 14.74 -6.14 -4.33
CA GLN A 197 15.89 -5.45 -4.91
C GLN A 197 17.14 -6.33 -4.97
N VAL A 198 17.34 -7.23 -4.00
CA VAL A 198 18.48 -8.17 -4.00
C VAL A 198 18.25 -9.37 -4.92
N LEU A 199 17.02 -9.89 -4.97
CA LEU A 199 16.68 -11.06 -5.80
C LEU A 199 16.48 -10.70 -7.28
N PHE A 200 15.93 -9.52 -7.55
CA PHE A 200 15.55 -9.05 -8.88
C PHE A 200 15.96 -7.57 -9.07
N PRO A 201 17.27 -7.28 -9.14
CA PRO A 201 17.79 -5.91 -9.13
C PRO A 201 17.15 -5.02 -10.19
N GLY A 202 16.57 -3.89 -9.76
CA GLY A 202 15.98 -2.88 -10.64
C GLY A 202 14.67 -3.28 -11.31
N ARG A 203 14.16 -4.50 -11.08
CA ARG A 203 12.94 -4.99 -11.74
C ARG A 203 11.67 -4.50 -11.07
N TYR A 204 11.66 -4.42 -9.74
CA TYR A 204 10.47 -4.05 -8.97
C TYR A 204 10.71 -2.75 -8.22
N SER A 205 9.76 -1.85 -8.31
CA SER A 205 9.78 -0.52 -7.69
C SER A 205 8.54 -0.31 -6.83
N LEU A 206 8.67 0.61 -5.88
CA LEU A 206 7.54 1.03 -5.08
C LEU A 206 6.70 2.05 -5.87
N ARG A 207 5.44 1.73 -6.13
CA ARG A 207 4.45 2.65 -6.68
C ARG A 207 3.46 3.02 -5.59
N VAL A 208 3.12 4.30 -5.51
CA VAL A 208 2.19 4.85 -4.51
C VAL A 208 1.14 5.66 -5.24
N PHE A 209 -0.12 5.53 -4.84
CA PHE A 209 -1.25 6.20 -5.46
C PHE A 209 -2.14 6.86 -4.40
N PRO A 210 -2.44 8.17 -4.49
CA PRO A 210 -3.50 8.76 -3.67
C PRO A 210 -4.85 8.16 -4.07
N ILE A 211 -5.58 7.62 -3.10
CA ILE A 211 -6.84 6.90 -3.32
C ILE A 211 -8.05 7.79 -3.00
N CYS A 212 -8.01 8.47 -1.85
CA CYS A 212 -9.05 9.43 -1.51
C CYS A 212 -8.56 10.53 -0.59
N PHE A 213 -8.96 11.76 -0.90
CA PHE A 213 -8.78 12.90 -0.01
C PHE A 213 -9.90 12.92 1.02
N THR A 214 -9.55 13.15 2.29
CA THR A 214 -10.47 13.14 3.43
C THR A 214 -10.88 14.56 3.81
N THR A 215 -12.03 14.68 4.49
CA THR A 215 -12.64 15.96 4.87
C THR A 215 -12.76 16.14 6.38
N SER A 216 -12.30 15.16 7.15
CA SER A 216 -12.11 15.27 8.60
C SER A 216 -11.14 14.20 9.09
N GLY A 217 -10.53 14.41 10.25
CA GLY A 217 -9.65 13.39 10.87
C GLY A 217 -10.37 12.08 11.18
N ARG A 218 -11.65 12.14 11.59
CA ARG A 218 -12.48 10.93 11.79
C ARG A 218 -12.68 10.16 10.49
N GLU A 219 -12.91 10.86 9.38
CA GLU A 219 -13.03 10.20 8.08
C GLU A 219 -11.72 9.52 7.67
N SER A 220 -10.56 10.12 7.95
CA SER A 220 -9.26 9.49 7.69
C SER A 220 -9.13 8.13 8.39
N LYS A 221 -9.51 8.08 9.67
CA LYS A 221 -9.53 6.84 10.49
C LYS A 221 -10.36 5.74 9.82
N TYR A 222 -11.60 6.07 9.45
CA TYR A 222 -12.50 5.10 8.84
C TYR A 222 -12.12 4.74 7.41
N ALA A 223 -11.62 5.68 6.61
CA ALA A 223 -11.24 5.45 5.23
C ALA A 223 -10.07 4.47 5.13
N GLU A 224 -9.04 4.64 5.96
CA GLU A 224 -7.90 3.72 6.01
C GLU A 224 -8.33 2.31 6.43
N LEU A 225 -9.19 2.19 7.46
CA LEU A 225 -9.75 0.92 7.90
C LEU A 225 -10.55 0.22 6.80
N VAL A 226 -11.51 0.92 6.21
CA VAL A 226 -12.38 0.37 5.17
C VAL A 226 -11.58 -0.07 3.95
N LEU A 227 -10.64 0.76 3.49
CA LEU A 227 -9.79 0.44 2.33
C LEU A 227 -8.86 -0.73 2.61
N SER A 228 -8.32 -0.84 3.82
CA SER A 228 -7.51 -2.00 4.22
C SER A 228 -8.31 -3.29 4.21
N CYS A 229 -9.58 -3.26 4.63
CA CYS A 229 -10.46 -4.44 4.61
C CYS A 229 -10.90 -4.80 3.19
N VAL A 230 -11.41 -3.82 2.43
CA VAL A 230 -11.98 -4.03 1.09
C VAL A 230 -10.89 -4.35 0.07
N GLY A 231 -9.73 -3.69 0.19
CA GLY A 231 -8.56 -3.93 -0.65
C GLY A 231 -7.71 -5.11 -0.22
N ASP A 232 -8.10 -5.84 0.84
CA ASP A 232 -7.36 -6.97 1.41
C ASP A 232 -5.91 -6.61 1.80
N GLY A 233 -5.67 -5.37 2.26
CA GLY A 233 -4.31 -4.83 2.47
C GLY A 233 -3.59 -5.33 3.73
N LEU A 234 -4.09 -6.34 4.43
CA LEU A 234 -3.59 -6.78 5.73
C LEU A 234 -2.66 -7.99 5.60
N ALA A 235 -1.60 -8.00 6.40
CA ALA A 235 -0.57 -9.03 6.34
C ALA A 235 -1.09 -10.41 6.75
N TYR A 236 -2.05 -10.46 7.66
CA TYR A 236 -2.62 -11.72 8.18
C TYR A 236 -3.72 -12.32 7.31
N THR A 237 -4.20 -11.60 6.29
CA THR A 237 -5.11 -12.15 5.27
C THR A 237 -4.34 -12.68 4.06
N GLY A 238 -3.08 -12.28 3.90
CA GLY A 238 -2.24 -12.61 2.75
C GLY A 238 -2.42 -11.66 1.56
N GLY A 239 -3.31 -10.68 1.63
CA GLY A 239 -3.51 -9.75 0.51
C GLY A 239 -2.66 -8.48 0.55
N GLY A 240 -1.89 -8.23 1.62
CA GLY A 240 -1.15 -6.99 1.74
C GLY A 240 -0.07 -6.94 2.81
N TYR A 241 0.43 -5.73 3.07
CA TYR A 241 1.57 -5.49 3.97
C TYR A 241 1.18 -4.82 5.29
N GLY A 242 -0.11 -4.54 5.52
CA GLY A 242 -0.61 -3.91 6.74
C GLY A 242 -0.51 -4.85 7.94
N VAL A 243 0.46 -4.60 8.83
CA VAL A 243 0.69 -5.38 10.06
C VAL A 243 -0.04 -4.82 11.28
N HIS A 244 -0.33 -3.52 11.28
CA HIS A 244 -1.03 -2.84 12.37
C HIS A 244 -2.51 -2.69 12.04
N ALA A 245 -3.32 -2.50 13.09
CA ALA A 245 -4.72 -2.18 12.92
C ALA A 245 -4.85 -0.81 12.19
N PRO A 246 -5.50 -0.78 11.02
CA PRO A 246 -5.64 0.45 10.25
C PRO A 246 -6.56 1.44 11.00
N GLY A 247 -6.34 2.73 10.79
CA GLY A 247 -7.11 3.79 11.44
C GLY A 247 -6.61 4.18 12.83
N LEU A 248 -5.60 3.52 13.40
CA LEU A 248 -5.03 3.87 14.71
C LEU A 248 -3.84 4.84 14.62
N HIS A 249 -3.08 4.81 13.53
CA HIS A 249 -1.83 5.57 13.36
C HIS A 249 -1.99 6.80 12.46
N ASN A 250 -3.00 7.62 12.75
CA ASN A 250 -3.28 8.86 12.03
C ASN A 250 -3.33 10.04 12.99
N SER A 251 -2.45 10.07 13.99
CA SER A 251 -2.31 11.21 14.89
C SER A 251 -2.06 12.52 14.13
N SER A 252 -1.38 12.46 12.98
CA SER A 252 -1.20 13.59 12.05
C SER A 252 -2.48 14.03 11.32
N SER A 253 -3.60 13.32 11.48
CA SER A 253 -4.91 13.77 10.99
C SER A 253 -5.60 14.75 11.93
N GLU A 254 -5.11 14.86 13.16
CA GLU A 254 -5.57 15.84 14.11
C GLU A 254 -4.60 17.04 14.02
N PRO A 255 -5.09 18.26 13.71
CA PRO A 255 -4.26 19.45 13.57
C PRO A 255 -3.82 19.95 14.96
N ALA A 256 -3.07 19.13 15.68
CA ALA A 256 -2.54 19.46 16.99
C ALA A 256 -1.67 20.73 16.90
N GLY A 257 -2.00 21.73 17.70
CA GLY A 257 -1.32 23.03 17.71
C GLY A 257 -1.89 24.07 16.75
N TRP A 258 -2.91 23.75 15.96
CA TRP A 258 -3.61 24.75 15.14
C TRP A 258 -4.66 25.50 15.95
N LEU A 259 -4.88 26.77 15.63
CA LEU A 259 -6.05 27.49 16.12
C LEU A 259 -7.32 26.84 15.58
N ALA A 260 -8.38 26.76 16.40
CA ALA A 260 -9.64 26.13 16.02
C ALA A 260 -10.24 26.73 14.72
N VAL A 261 -10.05 28.03 14.50
CA VAL A 261 -10.50 28.73 13.29
C VAL A 261 -9.76 28.26 12.02
N ASP A 262 -8.45 28.04 12.11
CA ASP A 262 -7.64 27.58 10.97
C ASP A 262 -7.94 26.12 10.64
N ALA A 263 -8.07 25.27 11.66
CA ALA A 263 -8.50 23.89 11.48
C ALA A 263 -9.88 23.81 10.81
N THR A 264 -10.81 24.67 11.23
CA THR A 264 -12.16 24.75 10.64
C THR A 264 -12.11 25.23 9.18
N ARG A 265 -11.31 26.26 8.89
CA ARG A 265 -11.13 26.79 7.53
C ARG A 265 -10.54 25.71 6.60
N PHE A 266 -9.49 25.05 7.05
CA PHE A 266 -8.83 23.98 6.31
C PHE A 266 -9.79 22.84 5.94
N TRP A 267 -10.54 22.30 6.91
CA TRP A 267 -11.48 21.22 6.59
C TRP A 267 -12.62 21.69 5.69
N ARG A 268 -13.06 22.95 5.81
CA ARG A 268 -14.05 23.54 4.91
C ARG A 268 -13.54 23.60 3.46
N GLU A 269 -12.28 23.94 3.25
CA GLU A 269 -11.64 23.93 1.93
C GLU A 269 -11.57 22.50 1.36
N LYS A 270 -11.23 21.49 2.17
CA LYS A 270 -11.23 20.09 1.71
C LYS A 270 -12.63 19.60 1.33
N VAL A 271 -13.66 20.02 2.07
CA VAL A 271 -15.06 19.75 1.71
C VAL A 271 -15.42 20.43 0.39
N ALA A 272 -15.00 21.69 0.18
CA ALA A 272 -15.26 22.42 -1.05
C ALA A 272 -14.60 21.75 -2.26
N PHE A 273 -13.31 21.41 -2.16
CA PHE A 273 -12.58 20.67 -3.20
C PHE A 273 -13.31 19.38 -3.59
N ARG A 274 -13.70 18.56 -2.61
CA ARG A 274 -14.42 17.31 -2.88
C ARG A 274 -15.75 17.53 -3.61
N LYS A 275 -16.45 18.63 -3.32
CA LYS A 275 -17.71 18.97 -4.01
C LYS A 275 -17.45 19.43 -5.45
N GLU A 276 -16.40 20.23 -5.66
CA GLU A 276 -16.06 20.84 -6.95
C GLU A 276 -15.48 19.83 -7.94
N PHE A 277 -14.65 18.89 -7.50
CA PHE A 277 -13.87 17.99 -8.37
C PHE A 277 -14.71 16.95 -9.16
N GLY A 278 -16.04 17.13 -9.25
CA GLY A 278 -16.87 16.80 -10.41
C GLY A 278 -17.14 15.33 -10.74
N ILE A 279 -16.13 14.47 -10.67
CA ILE A 279 -16.23 13.00 -10.80
C ILE A 279 -17.19 12.48 -9.72
N TYR A 280 -17.11 13.05 -8.51
CA TYR A 280 -17.92 12.68 -7.34
C TYR A 280 -19.41 12.97 -7.50
N GLY A 281 -19.77 14.15 -7.99
CA GLY A 281 -21.17 14.52 -8.15
C GLY A 281 -21.87 13.64 -9.16
N LYS A 282 -21.24 13.45 -10.34
CA LYS A 282 -21.81 12.64 -11.43
C LYS A 282 -21.88 11.15 -11.08
N GLN A 283 -20.81 10.57 -10.52
CA GLN A 283 -20.80 9.16 -10.10
C GLN A 283 -21.79 8.91 -8.96
N ARG A 284 -21.81 9.74 -7.92
CA ARG A 284 -22.77 9.63 -6.82
C ARG A 284 -24.21 9.69 -7.33
N ASP A 285 -24.53 10.67 -8.18
CA ASP A 285 -25.89 10.81 -8.68
C ASP A 285 -26.29 9.63 -9.58
N HIS A 286 -25.34 9.03 -10.30
CA HIS A 286 -25.53 7.80 -11.06
C HIS A 286 -25.75 6.59 -10.13
N GLU A 287 -24.89 6.35 -9.14
CA GLU A 287 -25.01 5.26 -8.16
C GLU A 287 -26.32 5.36 -7.36
N MET A 288 -26.68 6.56 -6.92
CA MET A 288 -27.95 6.80 -6.23
C MET A 288 -29.15 6.53 -7.12
N LYS A 289 -29.07 6.78 -8.43
CA LYS A 289 -30.10 6.39 -9.40
C LYS A 289 -30.17 4.86 -9.55
N LEU A 290 -29.04 4.15 -9.58
CA LEU A 290 -29.02 2.68 -9.65
C LEU A 290 -29.63 2.03 -8.40
N LEU A 291 -29.29 2.54 -7.22
CA LEU A 291 -29.84 2.10 -5.93
C LEU A 291 -31.36 2.31 -5.87
N LYS A 292 -31.84 3.52 -6.23
CA LYS A 292 -33.28 3.84 -6.27
C LYS A 292 -34.05 2.98 -7.28
N LYS A 293 -33.40 2.54 -8.35
CA LYS A 293 -34.00 1.65 -9.37
C LYS A 293 -34.02 0.17 -8.95
N GLY A 294 -33.54 -0.19 -7.76
CA GLY A 294 -33.52 -1.58 -7.26
C GLY A 294 -32.67 -2.53 -8.12
N ARG A 295 -31.77 -2.00 -8.96
CA ARG A 295 -31.03 -2.78 -9.97
C ARG A 295 -29.73 -3.41 -9.47
N ILE A 296 -29.46 -3.36 -8.16
CA ILE A 296 -28.48 -4.28 -7.56
C ILE A 296 -29.21 -5.60 -7.31
N SER A 297 -29.70 -6.25 -8.38
CA SER A 297 -30.02 -7.67 -8.30
C SER A 297 -28.69 -8.38 -8.20
N GLY A 298 -28.37 -8.91 -7.03
CA GLY A 298 -27.17 -9.70 -6.79
C GLY A 298 -27.14 -10.93 -7.70
N ARG A 299 -26.61 -10.79 -8.92
CA ARG A 299 -26.05 -11.91 -9.67
C ARG A 299 -24.64 -12.13 -9.16
N CYS A 300 -24.54 -12.56 -7.91
CA CYS A 300 -23.41 -13.38 -7.51
C CYS A 300 -23.65 -14.73 -8.19
N GLY A 301 -23.07 -14.89 -9.38
CA GLY A 301 -23.13 -16.12 -10.16
C GLY A 301 -22.47 -17.25 -9.37
N ARG A 302 -23.24 -17.94 -8.52
CA ARG A 302 -22.89 -19.29 -8.12
C ARG A 302 -23.00 -20.13 -9.39
N ASN A 303 -21.87 -20.33 -10.06
CA ASN A 303 -21.66 -21.49 -10.90
C ASN A 303 -21.84 -22.72 -9.99
N ARG A 304 -23.06 -23.27 -9.94
CA ARG A 304 -23.25 -24.65 -9.52
C ARG A 304 -22.62 -25.48 -10.63
N SER A 305 -21.45 -26.02 -10.38
CA SER A 305 -20.97 -27.18 -11.11
C SER A 305 -21.96 -28.32 -10.84
N GLU A 306 -22.70 -28.71 -11.87
CA GLU A 306 -23.32 -30.03 -11.93
C GLU A 306 -22.18 -31.05 -12.11
N ASN A 307 -22.02 -31.90 -11.10
CA ASN A 307 -21.43 -33.24 -11.16
C ASN A 307 -22.25 -34.10 -10.20
#